data_AF-D0LPS1-F1
#
_entry.id   AF-D0LPS1-F1
#
_cell.length_a   1.000
_cell.length_b   1.000
_cell.length_c   1.000
_cell.angle_alpha   90.00
_cell.angle_beta   90.00
_cell.angle_gamma   90.00
#
_symmetry.space_group_name_H-M   'P 1'
#
loop_
_entity.id
_entity.type
_entity.pdbx_description
1 polymer ?
#
loop_
_entity_poly.entity_id
_entity_poly.type
_entity_poly.pdbx_seq_one_letter_code
_entity_poly.pdbx_strand_id
1 'polypeptide(L)'
;MRIRMTADGRVLEGTPRQIVETMQFLAFGQENRTLSEYIDWTVDQAQRMLEVTMHIEGETEDEKAASLVRAMLDAGFAMKM
;
A
#
# COMPACT_ATOMS: atom_id res chain seq x y z
N MET A 1 -7.09 -0.90 11.78
CA MET A 1 -6.23 -2.10 11.78
C MET A 1 -4.79 -1.68 12.00
N ARG A 2 -3.93 -2.61 12.42
CA ARG A 2 -2.51 -2.35 12.67
C ARG A 2 -1.67 -3.35 11.87
N ILE A 3 -0.67 -2.86 11.15
CA ILE A 3 0.23 -3.68 10.34
C ILE A 3 1.68 -3.32 10.62
N ARG A 4 2.58 -4.31 10.51
CA ARG A 4 4.03 -4.12 10.55
C ARG A 4 4.61 -4.37 9.17
N MET A 5 5.32 -3.39 8.63
CA MET A 5 6.03 -3.49 7.36
C MET A 5 7.20 -4.48 7.48
N THR A 6 7.29 -5.43 6.56
CA THR A 6 8.35 -6.46 6.56
C THR A 6 9.71 -5.86 6.20
N ALA A 7 9.74 -4.86 5.32
CA ALA A 7 10.98 -4.28 4.81
C ALA A 7 11.81 -3.53 5.87
N ASP A 8 11.15 -2.81 6.79
CA ASP A 8 11.83 -1.91 7.74
C ASP A 8 11.25 -1.95 9.16
N GLY A 9 10.26 -2.80 9.42
CA GLY A 9 9.67 -2.97 10.74
C GLY A 9 8.77 -1.83 11.20
N ARG A 10 8.52 -0.80 10.37
CA ARG A 10 7.58 0.29 10.72
C ARG A 10 6.19 -0.26 10.99
N VAL A 11 5.50 0.34 11.94
CA VAL A 11 4.14 -0.03 12.31
C VAL A 11 3.18 1.06 11.89
N LEU A 12 2.18 0.70 11.09
CA LEU A 12 1.14 1.60 10.60
C LEU A 12 -0.20 1.20 11.21
N GLU A 13 -0.99 2.19 11.61
CA GLU A 13 -2.27 1.98 12.27
C GLU A 13 -3.33 2.95 11.74
N GLY A 14 -4.53 2.44 11.50
CA GLY A 14 -5.67 3.21 11.01
C GLY A 14 -6.61 2.40 10.12
N THR A 15 -7.48 3.09 9.39
CA THR A 15 -8.19 2.48 8.25
C THR A 15 -7.20 2.13 7.13
N PRO A 16 -7.57 1.25 6.19
CA PRO A 16 -6.69 0.97 5.04
C PRO A 16 -6.30 2.23 4.27
N ARG A 17 -7.25 3.16 4.06
CA ARG A 17 -6.99 4.47 3.47
C ARG A 17 -5.92 5.24 4.24
N GLN A 18 -6.07 5.40 5.56
CA GLN A 18 -5.09 6.12 6.39
C GLN A 18 -3.71 5.48 6.36
N ILE A 19 -3.64 4.14 6.30
CA ILE A 19 -2.37 3.42 6.17
C ILE A 19 -1.71 3.76 4.83
N VAL A 20 -2.44 3.70 3.73
CA VAL A 20 -1.89 4.01 2.39
C VAL A 20 -1.54 5.49 2.25
N GLU A 21 -2.34 6.40 2.80
CA GLU A 21 -2.01 7.84 2.88
C GLU A 21 -0.72 8.06 3.67
N THR A 22 -0.53 7.34 4.78
CA THR A 22 0.73 7.40 5.54
C THR A 22 1.91 6.87 4.72
N MET A 23 1.72 5.77 3.97
CA MET A 23 2.75 5.26 3.07
C MET A 23 3.10 6.29 1.98
N GLN A 24 2.10 6.92 1.37
CA GLN A 24 2.29 7.97 0.36
C GLN A 24 3.07 9.16 0.93
N PHE A 25 2.66 9.65 2.10
CA PHE A 25 3.32 10.77 2.78
C PHE A 25 4.81 10.49 3.05
N LEU A 26 5.17 9.23 3.30
CA LEU A 26 6.55 8.81 3.55
C LEU A 26 7.33 8.47 2.27
N ALA A 27 6.65 8.33 1.13
CA ALA A 27 7.27 7.97 -0.14
C ALA A 27 7.78 9.23 -0.86
N PHE A 28 9.11 9.33 -0.99
CA PHE A 28 9.76 10.46 -1.64
C PHE A 28 9.26 10.66 -3.09
N GLY A 29 8.91 11.90 -3.46
CA GLY A 29 8.52 12.26 -4.82
C GLY A 29 7.08 11.86 -5.20
N GLN A 30 6.25 11.44 -4.23
CA GLN A 30 4.86 11.06 -4.46
C GLN A 30 3.86 12.13 -4.00
N GLU A 31 4.33 13.32 -3.60
CA GLU A 31 3.53 14.36 -2.94
C GLU A 31 2.46 14.97 -3.86
N ASN A 32 2.66 14.91 -5.18
CA ASN A 32 1.74 15.48 -6.17
C ASN A 32 0.77 14.46 -6.78
N ARG A 33 0.78 13.21 -6.30
CA ARG A 33 -0.14 12.17 -6.77
C ARG A 33 -1.43 12.17 -5.94
N THR A 34 -2.53 11.85 -6.59
CA THR A 34 -3.73 11.35 -5.90
C THR A 34 -3.41 10.01 -5.23
N LEU A 35 -4.25 9.60 -4.27
CA LEU A 35 -4.04 8.32 -3.58
C LEU A 35 -4.16 7.14 -4.56
N SER A 36 -5.09 7.22 -5.52
CA SER A 36 -5.22 6.22 -6.59
C SER A 36 -3.96 6.13 -7.46
N GLU A 37 -3.39 7.25 -7.90
CA GLU A 37 -2.15 7.24 -8.69
C GLU A 37 -0.96 6.70 -7.90
N TYR A 38 -0.93 6.92 -6.59
CA TYR A 38 0.08 6.35 -5.71
C TYR A 38 -0.10 4.83 -5.56
N ILE A 39 -1.33 4.33 -5.45
CA ILE A 39 -1.63 2.90 -5.41
C ILE A 39 -1.17 2.22 -6.71
N ASP A 40 -1.53 2.78 -7.87
CA ASP A 40 -1.14 2.23 -9.18
C ASP A 40 0.39 2.21 -9.33
N TRP A 41 1.06 3.29 -8.91
CA TRP A 41 2.52 3.35 -8.88
C TRP A 41 3.12 2.29 -7.95
N THR A 42 2.55 2.08 -6.76
CA THR A 42 3.05 1.09 -5.79
C THR A 42 2.95 -0.33 -6.36
N VAL A 43 1.88 -0.65 -7.07
CA VAL A 43 1.71 -1.95 -7.75
C VAL A 43 2.74 -2.12 -8.86
N ASP A 44 2.94 -1.11 -9.70
CA ASP A 44 3.95 -1.12 -10.77
C ASP A 44 5.36 -1.27 -10.19
N GLN A 45 5.68 -0.61 -9.07
CA GLN A 45 6.97 -0.77 -8.39
C GLN A 45 7.17 -2.18 -7.85
N ALA A 46 6.17 -2.78 -7.20
CA ALA A 46 6.26 -4.14 -6.71
C ALA A 46 6.52 -5.14 -7.83
N GLN A 47 5.88 -4.96 -8.99
CA GLN A 47 6.13 -5.79 -10.16
C GLN A 47 7.55 -5.58 -10.72
N ARG A 48 7.99 -4.33 -10.86
CA ARG A 48 9.30 -4.01 -11.49
C ARG A 48 10.49 -4.34 -10.61
N MET A 49 10.40 -4.10 -9.32
CA MET A 49 11.52 -4.25 -8.39
C MET A 49 11.56 -5.61 -7.72
N LEU A 50 10.40 -6.22 -7.48
CA LEU A 50 10.28 -7.43 -6.66
C LEU A 50 9.64 -8.60 -7.41
N GLU A 51 9.26 -8.40 -8.69
CA GLU A 51 8.58 -9.40 -9.52
C GLU A 51 7.27 -9.93 -8.90
N VAL A 52 6.64 -9.12 -8.04
CA VAL A 52 5.37 -9.46 -7.39
C VAL A 52 4.21 -8.76 -8.08
N THR A 53 3.31 -9.56 -8.64
CA THR A 53 2.04 -9.06 -9.20
C THR A 53 1.02 -8.90 -8.09
N MET A 54 0.62 -7.66 -7.81
CA MET A 54 -0.51 -7.34 -6.93
C MET A 54 -1.75 -7.00 -7.75
N HIS A 55 -2.88 -7.63 -7.42
CA HIS A 55 -4.17 -7.34 -8.03
C HIS A 55 -4.98 -6.40 -7.13
N ILE A 56 -5.31 -5.22 -7.64
CA ILE A 56 -6.09 -4.21 -6.92
C ILE A 56 -7.50 -4.13 -7.52
N GLU A 57 -8.49 -4.22 -6.65
CA GLU A 57 -9.92 -4.12 -6.97
C GLU A 57 -10.51 -2.85 -6.35
N GLY A 58 -11.66 -2.40 -6.87
CA GLY A 58 -12.44 -1.29 -6.32
C GLY A 58 -12.55 -0.08 -7.25
N GLU A 59 -13.59 0.71 -7.03
CA GLU A 59 -13.88 1.93 -7.81
C GLU A 59 -13.50 3.19 -7.02
N THR A 60 -13.59 3.12 -5.69
CA THR A 60 -13.25 4.24 -4.79
C THR A 60 -11.84 4.12 -4.24
N GLU A 61 -11.28 5.24 -3.76
CA GLU A 61 -9.96 5.24 -3.09
C GLU A 61 -9.95 4.36 -1.83
N ASP A 62 -11.05 4.33 -1.07
CA ASP A 62 -11.16 3.49 0.13
C ASP A 62 -11.12 2.00 -0.21
N GLU A 63 -11.85 1.58 -1.25
CA GLU A 63 -11.84 0.20 -1.72
C GLU A 63 -10.47 -0.21 -2.26
N LYS A 64 -9.85 0.63 -3.09
CA LYS A 64 -8.51 0.38 -3.63
C LYS A 64 -7.46 0.31 -2.53
N ALA A 65 -7.51 1.20 -1.54
CA ALA A 65 -6.61 1.16 -0.40
C ALA A 65 -6.81 -0.11 0.44
N ALA A 66 -8.05 -0.53 0.67
CA ALA A 66 -8.35 -1.80 1.33
C ALA A 66 -7.81 -2.99 0.54
N SER A 67 -7.99 -3.00 -0.78
CA SER A 67 -7.47 -4.05 -1.65
C SER A 67 -5.94 -4.08 -1.66
N LEU A 68 -5.26 -2.92 -1.67
CA LEU A 68 -3.81 -2.84 -1.59
C LEU A 68 -3.28 -3.37 -0.27
N VAL A 69 -3.85 -2.96 0.87
CA VAL A 69 -3.41 -3.45 2.18
C VAL A 69 -3.61 -4.96 2.28
N ARG A 70 -4.71 -5.50 1.74
CA ARG A 70 -4.92 -6.96 1.66
C ARG A 70 -3.84 -7.63 0.80
N ALA A 71 -3.58 -7.12 -0.40
CA ALA A 71 -2.55 -7.67 -1.28
C ALA A 71 -1.14 -7.62 -0.65
N MET A 72 -0.83 -6.57 0.10
CA MET A 72 0.44 -6.47 0.84
C MET A 72 0.57 -7.50 1.95
N LEU A 73 -0.52 -7.82 2.65
CA LEU A 73 -0.54 -8.87 3.66
C LEU A 73 -0.37 -10.25 3.01
N ASP A 74 -1.08 -10.51 1.92
CA ASP A 74 -1.04 -11.79 1.20
C ASP A 74 0.33 -12.04 0.55
N ALA A 75 0.96 -10.98 0.02
CA ALA A 75 2.30 -11.03 -0.57
C ALA A 75 3.44 -10.98 0.47
N GLY A 76 3.13 -10.83 1.76
CA GLY A 76 4.13 -10.78 2.84
C GLY A 76 4.92 -9.47 2.96
N PHE A 77 4.49 -8.39 2.28
CA PHE A 77 5.08 -7.05 2.45
C PHE A 77 4.75 -6.41 3.79
N ALA A 78 3.66 -6.85 4.42
CA ALA A 78 3.32 -6.49 5.78
C ALA A 78 2.73 -7.68 6.52
N MET A 79 2.75 -7.61 7.85
CA MET A 79 2.08 -8.57 8.72
C MET A 79 1.01 -7.84 9.53
N LYS A 80 -0.17 -8.43 9.62
CA LYS A 80 -1.22 -7.94 10.49
C LYS A 80 -0.82 -8.18 11.96
N MET A 81 -0.98 -7.17 12.79
CA MET A 81 -0.75 -7.23 14.23
C MET A 81 -2.06 -7.42 15.00
#